data_AF-A0A1Y4AXY0-F1
#
_entry.id   AF-A0A1Y4AXY0-F1
#
_cell.length_a   1.000
_cell.length_b   1.000
_cell.length_c   1.000
_cell.angle_alpha   90.00
_cell.angle_beta   90.00
_cell.angle_gamma   90.00
#
_symmetry.space_group_name_H-M   'P 1'
#
loop_
_entity.id
_entity.type
_entity.pdbx_description
1 polymer ?
#
loop_
_entity_poly.entity_id
_entity_poly.type
_entity_poly.pdbx_seq_one_letter_code
_entity_poly.pdbx_strand_id
1 'polypeptide(L)'
;MATLNFTKNGDKWVAESTVNKDYILHVERASGGSFSIYQRSTSSGQYKACSPLPASIVYDAGQVIDYAFGHGVYPSGGIHLRFESGSEVTMAEINEGA
;
A
#
# COMPACT_ATOMS: atom_id res chain seq x y z
N MET A 1 -13.28 4.49 5.07
CA MET A 1 -12.34 3.35 5.01
C MET A 1 -12.89 2.31 4.06
N ALA A 2 -12.09 1.94 3.06
CA ALA A 2 -12.36 0.84 2.14
C ALA A 2 -11.42 -0.32 2.47
N THR A 3 -11.93 -1.54 2.49
CA THR A 3 -11.13 -2.74 2.74
C THR A 3 -10.20 -3.01 1.56
N LEU A 4 -8.93 -3.28 1.84
CA LEU A 4 -7.95 -3.75 0.87
C LEU A 4 -7.86 -5.28 0.93
N ASN A 5 -8.28 -5.94 -0.14
CA ASN A 5 -8.26 -7.39 -0.22
C ASN A 5 -6.90 -7.88 -0.70
N PHE A 6 -6.04 -8.28 0.24
CA PHE A 6 -4.77 -8.92 -0.09
C PHE A 6 -4.99 -10.37 -0.52
N THR A 7 -4.35 -10.75 -1.62
CA THR A 7 -4.38 -12.11 -2.16
C THR A 7 -2.97 -12.64 -2.31
N LYS A 8 -2.79 -13.94 -2.07
CA LYS A 8 -1.49 -14.58 -2.20
C LYS A 8 -1.09 -14.70 -3.69
N ASN A 9 0.10 -14.20 -4.03
CA ASN A 9 0.69 -14.25 -5.36
C ASN A 9 2.18 -14.63 -5.23
N GLY A 10 2.50 -15.90 -5.50
CA GLY A 10 3.80 -16.47 -5.20
C GLY A 10 4.09 -16.43 -3.69
N ASP A 11 5.24 -15.85 -3.33
CA ASP A 11 5.70 -15.73 -1.94
C ASP A 11 5.20 -14.44 -1.25
N LYS A 12 4.33 -13.67 -1.90
CA LYS A 12 3.85 -12.38 -1.41
C LYS A 12 2.34 -12.33 -1.29
N TRP A 13 1.86 -11.40 -0.49
CA TRP A 13 0.47 -10.98 -0.41
C TRP A 13 0.32 -9.63 -1.09
N VAL A 14 -0.61 -9.52 -2.03
CA VAL A 14 -0.74 -8.37 -2.92
C VAL A 14 -2.16 -7.83 -2.91
N ALA A 15 -2.28 -6.50 -2.81
CA ALA A 15 -3.52 -5.76 -3.02
C ALA A 15 -3.27 -4.56 -3.94
N GLU A 16 -4.29 -4.15 -4.69
CA GLU A 16 -4.26 -2.93 -5.48
C GLU A 16 -5.42 -2.02 -5.10
N SER A 17 -5.22 -0.71 -5.23
CA SER A 17 -6.24 0.31 -5.00
C SER A 17 -6.00 1.52 -5.88
N THR A 18 -6.97 2.42 -5.95
CA THR A 18 -6.81 3.73 -6.60
C THR A 18 -7.21 4.81 -5.62
N VAL A 19 -6.36 5.82 -5.46
CA VAL A 19 -6.59 6.96 -4.57
C VAL A 19 -6.60 8.27 -5.36
N ASN A 20 -7.46 9.18 -4.96
CA ASN A 20 -7.68 10.50 -5.53
C ASN A 20 -7.26 11.64 -4.58
N LYS A 21 -6.89 11.32 -3.34
CA LYS A 21 -6.40 12.27 -2.33
C LYS A 21 -5.45 11.60 -1.32
N ASP A 22 -4.95 12.38 -0.38
CA ASP A 22 -4.12 11.89 0.73
C ASP A 22 -4.92 10.84 1.51
N TYR A 23 -4.23 9.79 1.96
CA TYR A 23 -4.87 8.62 2.56
C TYR A 23 -4.11 8.09 3.77
N ILE A 24 -4.84 7.43 4.65
CA ILE A 24 -4.29 6.60 5.73
C ILE A 24 -4.35 5.15 5.28
N LEU A 25 -3.25 4.44 5.47
CA LEU A 25 -3.15 3.01 5.25
C LEU A 25 -2.98 2.32 6.60
N HIS A 26 -3.93 1.45 6.94
CA HIS A 26 -3.85 0.52 8.06
C HIS A 26 -3.67 -0.90 7.53
N VAL A 27 -2.64 -1.62 7.97
CA VAL A 27 -2.40 -3.02 7.60
C VAL A 27 -1.97 -3.79 8.85
N GLU A 28 -2.64 -4.90 9.13
CA GLU A 28 -2.26 -5.88 10.13
C GLU A 28 -1.78 -7.16 9.46
N ARG A 29 -0.72 -7.74 10.01
CA ARG A 29 -0.01 -8.88 9.44
C ARG A 29 0.21 -9.96 10.48
N ALA A 30 0.18 -11.21 10.05
CA ALA A 30 0.44 -12.36 10.93
C ALA A 30 1.86 -12.34 11.53
N SER A 31 2.82 -11.76 10.80
CA SER A 31 4.21 -11.61 11.25
C SER A 31 4.88 -10.41 10.57
N GLY A 32 6.07 -10.02 11.08
CA GLY A 32 6.92 -9.05 10.42
C GLY A 32 7.44 -9.55 9.05
N GLY A 33 8.13 -8.67 8.33
CA GLY A 33 8.65 -8.96 7.00
C GLY A 33 8.60 -7.73 6.10
N SER A 34 9.07 -7.87 4.86
CA SER A 34 9.10 -6.76 3.92
C SER A 34 7.70 -6.25 3.60
N PHE A 35 7.59 -4.92 3.47
CA PHE A 35 6.42 -4.27 2.89
C PHE A 35 6.87 -3.29 1.82
N SER A 36 6.17 -3.27 0.70
CA SER A 36 6.51 -2.42 -0.46
C SER A 36 5.26 -1.80 -1.04
N ILE A 37 5.38 -0.52 -1.39
CA ILE A 37 4.33 0.25 -2.05
C ILE A 37 4.85 0.62 -3.43
N TYR A 38 4.04 0.36 -4.45
CA TYR A 38 4.29 0.76 -5.81
C TYR A 38 3.15 1.64 -6.29
N GLN A 39 3.45 2.55 -7.21
CA GLN A 39 2.48 3.45 -7.81
C GLN A 39 2.63 3.55 -9.32
N ARG A 40 1.54 3.92 -10.00
CA ARG A 40 1.55 4.41 -11.37
C ARG A 40 0.43 5.44 -11.56
N SER A 41 0.70 6.46 -12.35
CA SER A 41 -0.25 7.56 -12.63
C SER A 41 -1.11 7.30 -13.88
N THR A 42 -0.89 6.20 -14.59
CA THR A 42 -1.62 5.84 -15.80
C THR A 42 -2.13 4.40 -15.72
N SER A 43 -3.23 4.11 -16.40
CA SER A 43 -3.87 2.79 -16.42
C SER A 43 -3.04 1.71 -17.14
N SER A 44 -2.20 2.10 -18.10
CA SER A 44 -1.35 1.21 -18.90
C SER A 44 0.14 1.24 -18.50
N GLY A 45 0.52 2.08 -17.54
CA GLY A 45 1.90 2.23 -17.10
C GLY A 45 2.42 1.06 -16.26
N GLN A 46 3.75 0.97 -16.17
CA GLN A 46 4.42 0.07 -15.23
C GLN A 46 4.40 0.65 -13.83
N TYR A 47 4.15 -0.19 -12.83
CA TYR A 47 4.30 0.17 -11.42
C TYR A 47 5.75 0.54 -11.12
N LYS A 48 5.94 1.64 -10.39
CA LYS A 48 7.23 2.12 -9.88
C LYS A 48 7.20 2.09 -8.37
N ALA A 49 8.29 1.63 -7.75
CA ALA A 49 8.39 1.61 -6.31
C ALA A 49 8.30 3.03 -5.74
N CYS A 50 7.45 3.22 -4.74
CA CYS A 50 7.49 4.41 -3.91
C CYS A 50 8.77 4.33 -3.08
N SER A 51 9.76 5.16 -3.38
CA SER A 51 11.06 5.16 -2.69
C SER A 51 11.57 6.60 -2.56
N PRO A 52 12.12 6.98 -1.38
CA PRO A 52 12.27 6.15 -0.19
C PRO A 52 10.97 6.00 0.60
N LEU A 53 10.70 4.80 1.14
CA LEU A 53 9.77 4.62 2.25
C LEU A 53 10.56 4.70 3.56
N PRO A 54 9.96 5.20 4.67
CA PRO A 54 10.53 5.09 6.00
C PRO A 54 11.00 3.65 6.28
N ALA A 55 12.18 3.51 6.89
CA ALA A 55 12.73 2.20 7.23
C ALA A 55 11.80 1.40 8.16
N SER A 56 11.02 2.10 9.00
CA SER A 56 9.93 1.58 9.84
C SER A 56 8.69 1.10 9.08
N ILE A 57 8.70 1.13 7.75
CA ILE A 57 7.69 0.45 6.92
C ILE A 57 8.34 -0.71 6.17
N VAL A 58 9.56 -0.50 5.63
CA VAL A 58 10.24 -1.48 4.79
C VAL A 58 10.78 -2.68 5.59
N TYR A 59 11.32 -2.41 6.77
CA TYR A 59 12.05 -3.39 7.59
C TYR A 59 11.46 -3.57 8.99
N ASP A 60 10.31 -2.95 9.26
CA ASP A 60 9.71 -3.11 10.56
C ASP A 60 9.31 -4.56 10.79
N ALA A 61 9.80 -5.10 11.89
CA ALA A 61 9.32 -6.37 12.43
C ALA A 61 7.88 -6.23 12.96
N GLY A 62 7.37 -5.00 13.06
CA GLY A 62 6.00 -4.67 13.44
C GLY A 62 4.96 -5.35 12.55
N GLN A 63 3.98 -5.96 13.19
CA GLN A 63 2.83 -6.58 12.52
C GLN A 63 1.82 -5.55 11.99
N VAL A 64 1.93 -4.28 12.41
CA VAL A 64 0.98 -3.22 12.08
C VAL A 64 1.67 -2.08 11.35
N ILE A 65 1.07 -1.62 10.25
CA ILE A 65 1.46 -0.43 9.51
C ILE A 65 0.26 0.53 9.60
N ASP A 66 0.47 1.69 10.20
CA ASP A 66 -0.57 2.74 10.32
C ASP A 66 0.06 4.10 10.02
N TYR A 67 -0.06 4.55 8.76
CA TYR A 67 0.61 5.75 8.27
C TYR A 67 -0.27 6.54 7.29
N ALA A 68 -0.11 7.86 7.31
CA ALA A 68 -0.66 8.76 6.31
C ALA A 68 0.33 8.97 5.15
N PHE A 69 -0.20 9.01 3.92
CA PHE A 69 0.54 9.19 2.69
C PHE A 69 -0.10 10.28 1.81
N GLY A 70 0.74 11.05 1.13
CA GLY A 70 0.32 12.06 0.15
C GLY A 70 1.23 12.05 -1.08
N HIS A 71 0.64 12.32 -2.25
CA HIS A 71 1.34 12.26 -3.56
C HIS A 71 1.67 13.63 -4.16
N GLY A 72 1.21 14.72 -3.55
CA GLY A 72 1.38 16.10 -4.03
C GLY A 72 0.55 16.46 -5.27
N VAL A 73 0.36 15.52 -6.20
CA VAL A 73 -0.52 15.64 -7.37
C VAL A 73 -1.31 14.35 -7.57
N TYR A 74 -2.61 14.51 -7.83
CA TYR A 74 -3.51 13.40 -8.16
C TYR A 74 -4.02 13.60 -9.61
N PRO A 75 -3.65 12.72 -10.55
CA PRO A 75 -4.12 12.82 -11.93
C PRO A 75 -5.62 12.51 -12.01
N SER A 76 -6.25 12.95 -13.11
CA SER A 76 -7.62 12.55 -13.41
C SER A 76 -7.70 11.03 -13.55
N GLY A 77 -8.44 10.38 -12.65
CA GLY A 77 -8.51 8.91 -12.54
C GLY A 77 -7.70 8.32 -11.38
N GLY A 78 -7.01 9.15 -10.60
CA GLY A 78 -6.33 8.75 -9.38
C GLY A 78 -4.93 8.15 -9.59
N ILE A 79 -4.20 8.00 -8.49
CA ILE A 79 -2.96 7.23 -8.42
C ILE A 79 -3.33 5.78 -8.18
N HIS A 80 -2.88 4.89 -9.07
CA HIS A 80 -3.01 3.45 -8.87
C HIS A 80 -1.89 2.96 -7.97
N LEU A 81 -2.25 2.30 -6.89
CA LEU A 81 -1.35 1.77 -5.89
C LEU A 81 -1.36 0.25 -5.93
N ARG A 82 -0.18 -0.34 -5.70
CA ARG A 82 0.00 -1.76 -5.45
C ARG A 82 0.80 -1.92 -4.17
N PHE A 83 0.25 -2.70 -3.25
CA PHE A 83 0.85 -3.04 -1.98
C PHE A 83 1.33 -4.48 -2.03
N GLU A 84 2.53 -4.73 -1.53
CA GLU A 84 3.09 -6.07 -1.41
C GLU A 84 3.62 -6.30 0.00
N SER A 85 3.14 -7.37 0.64
CA SER A 85 3.61 -7.84 1.93
C SER A 85 4.31 -9.20 1.79
N GLY A 86 5.45 -9.38 2.46
CA GLY A 86 6.13 -10.66 2.59
C GLY A 86 5.48 -11.62 3.60
N SER A 87 4.53 -11.15 4.39
CA SER A 87 3.76 -11.93 5.38
C SER A 87 2.26 -11.82 5.12
N GLU A 88 1.49 -12.79 5.63
CA GLU A 88 0.03 -12.80 5.53
C GLU A 88 -0.58 -11.54 6.14
N VAL A 89 -1.49 -10.93 5.40
CA VAL A 89 -2.24 -9.75 5.84
C VAL A 89 -3.57 -10.22 6.39
N THR A 90 -3.81 -9.95 7.67
CA THR A 90 -5.03 -10.38 8.39
C THR A 90 -6.12 -9.32 8.32
N MET A 91 -5.75 -8.05 8.17
CA MET A 91 -6.66 -6.93 7.97
C MET A 91 -5.93 -5.82 7.20
N ALA A 92 -6.63 -5.15 6.29
CA ALA A 92 -6.10 -3.96 5.65
C ALA A 92 -7.21 -3.01 5.21
N GLU A 93 -6.99 -1.72 5.45
CA GLU A 93 -7.92 -0.67 5.11
C GLU A 93 -7.17 0.55 4.56
N ILE A 94 -7.81 1.23 3.63
CA ILE A 94 -7.37 2.51 3.11
C ILE A 94 -8.45 3.55 3.32
N ASN A 95 -8.08 4.71 3.86
CA ASN A 95 -8.98 5.81 4.10
C ASN A 95 -8.47 7.07 3.44
N GLU A 96 -9.11 7.47 2.35
CA GLU A 96 -8.90 8.79 1.78
C GLU A 96 -9.54 9.84 2.71
N GLY A 97 -8.77 10.81 3.19
CA GLY A 97 -9.28 11.85 4.10
C GLY A 97 -10.49 12.56 3.50
N ALA A 98 -11.49 12.93 4.31
CA ALA A 98 -12.75 13.53 3.80
C ALA A 98 -12.50 14.72 2.88
#